data_AF-A0A535CNQ9-F1
#
_entry.id   AF-A0A535CNQ9-F1
#
_cell.length_a   1.000
_cell.length_b   1.000
_cell.length_c   1.000
_cell.angle_alpha   90.00
_cell.angle_beta   90.00
_cell.angle_gamma   90.00
#
_symmetry.space_group_name_H-M   'P 1'
#
loop_
_entity.id
_entity.type
_entity.pdbx_description
1 polymer ?
#
loop_
_entity_poly.entity_id
_entity_poly.type
_entity_poly.pdbx_seq_one_letter_code
_entity_poly.pdbx_strand_id
1 'polypeptide(L)'
;MFIYGADFFLLRPGLALLALGLLITLPLSAGPITLGPLGLSLYWMLFGVTLSVLGLQSFYLGCIVQVLHDYTGKATRRWLTAFSYTRTVIACAVLFLVGIALGAGLVNEYIRDGLRLSLSGTHGVYLAVTGLLLVMASFMTFGATLLVHAAALRGPASNRRGHDR
;
A
#
# COMPACT_ATOMS: atom_id res chain seq x y z
N MET A 1 20.67 16.85 -12.07
CA MET A 1 20.82 15.50 -12.65
C MET A 1 19.98 14.43 -11.95
N PHE A 2 19.74 14.50 -10.62
CA PHE A 2 18.76 13.65 -9.92
C PHE A 2 17.28 14.03 -10.12
N ILE A 3 16.98 15.27 -10.52
CA ILE A 3 15.62 15.79 -10.67
C ILE A 3 14.83 15.11 -11.81
N TYR A 4 15.50 14.69 -12.89
CA TYR A 4 14.89 13.93 -13.99
C TYR A 4 14.96 12.41 -13.82
N GLY A 5 15.64 11.92 -12.77
CA GLY A 5 15.83 10.49 -12.49
C GLY A 5 15.20 10.02 -11.17
N ALA A 6 14.60 10.94 -10.40
CA ALA A 6 13.96 10.63 -9.12
C ALA A 6 12.87 9.57 -9.27
N ASP A 7 12.15 9.55 -10.39
CA ASP A 7 11.15 8.54 -10.70
C ASP A 7 11.76 7.13 -10.74
N PHE A 8 12.93 6.98 -11.38
CA PHE A 8 13.64 5.70 -11.44
C PHE A 8 14.18 5.29 -10.07
N PHE A 9 14.67 6.27 -9.31
CA PHE A 9 15.30 6.07 -8.00
C PHE A 9 14.31 5.86 -6.87
N LEU A 10 13.03 6.26 -7.01
CA LEU A 10 11.99 5.97 -6.02
C LEU A 10 11.15 4.75 -6.41
N LEU A 11 10.79 4.60 -7.70
CA LEU A 11 9.89 3.53 -8.13
C LEU A 11 10.54 2.15 -8.04
N ARG A 12 11.77 1.98 -8.53
CA ARG A 12 12.43 0.65 -8.55
C ARG A 12 12.78 0.14 -7.15
N PRO A 13 13.47 0.90 -6.29
CA PRO A 13 13.75 0.41 -4.94
C PRO A 13 12.48 0.37 -4.08
N GLY A 14 11.52 1.29 -4.27
CA GLY A 14 10.22 1.23 -3.60
C GLY A 14 9.45 -0.05 -3.92
N LEU A 15 9.39 -0.43 -5.20
CA LEU A 15 8.77 -1.69 -5.63
C LEU A 15 9.54 -2.91 -5.12
N ALA A 16 10.88 -2.87 -5.10
CA ALA A 16 11.69 -3.94 -4.54
C ALA A 16 11.44 -4.12 -3.03
N LEU A 17 11.36 -3.01 -2.28
CA LEU A 17 11.03 -3.01 -0.85
C LEU A 17 9.62 -3.53 -0.59
N LEU A 18 8.63 -3.12 -1.41
CA LEU A 18 7.26 -3.61 -1.34
C LEU A 18 7.21 -5.12 -1.58
N ALA A 19 7.85 -5.59 -2.65
CA ALA A 19 7.87 -7.00 -3.00
C ALA A 19 8.55 -7.84 -1.91
N LEU A 20 9.67 -7.37 -1.37
CA LEU A 20 10.39 -8.04 -0.29
C LEU A 20 9.54 -8.07 0.99
N GLY A 21 8.90 -6.95 1.35
CA GLY A 21 8.01 -6.87 2.50
C GLY A 21 6.78 -7.80 2.38
N LEU A 22 6.15 -7.86 1.20
CA LEU A 22 5.04 -8.78 0.93
C LEU A 22 5.49 -10.24 0.93
N LEU A 23 6.67 -10.53 0.38
CA LEU A 23 7.27 -11.86 0.37
C LEU A 23 7.55 -12.36 1.79
N ILE A 24 7.87 -11.47 2.74
CA ILE A 24 8.06 -11.83 4.15
C ILE A 24 6.72 -11.91 4.88
N THR A 25 5.77 -11.00 4.64
CA THR A 25 4.52 -10.96 5.40
C THR A 25 3.49 -12.01 5.00
N LEU A 26 3.38 -12.34 3.72
CA LEU A 26 2.39 -13.30 3.23
C LEU A 26 2.63 -14.73 3.74
N PRO A 27 3.86 -15.30 3.72
CA PRO A 27 4.10 -16.64 4.27
C PRO A 27 3.85 -16.70 5.78
N LEU A 28 4.23 -15.65 6.51
CA LEU A 28 4.04 -15.58 7.97
C LEU A 28 2.57 -15.41 8.35
N SER A 29 1.69 -15.01 7.43
CA SER A 29 0.25 -14.93 7.66
C SER A 29 -0.40 -16.30 7.89
N ALA A 30 0.19 -17.37 7.33
CA ALA A 30 -0.24 -18.76 7.52
C ALA A 30 0.32 -19.38 8.82
N GLY A 31 0.90 -18.57 9.70
CA GLY A 31 1.43 -19.00 11.00
C GLY A 31 2.95 -18.98 11.08
N PRO A 32 3.50 -19.28 12.27
CA PRO A 32 4.94 -19.26 12.52
C PRO A 32 5.64 -20.34 11.69
N ILE A 33 6.37 -19.93 10.66
CA ILE A 33 7.19 -20.84 9.86
C ILE A 33 8.55 -20.99 10.55
N THR A 34 8.85 -22.18 11.04
CA THR A 34 10.19 -22.53 11.53
C THR A 34 11.01 -23.06 10.35
N LEU A 35 11.85 -22.23 9.76
CA LEU A 35 12.86 -22.67 8.79
C LEU A 35 14.12 -23.08 9.55
N GLY A 36 14.13 -24.31 10.09
CA GLY A 36 15.25 -24.84 10.87
C GLY A 36 15.49 -24.03 12.16
N PRO A 37 16.73 -23.55 12.45
CA PRO A 37 17.04 -22.81 13.68
C PRO A 37 16.51 -21.36 13.70
N LEU A 38 15.98 -20.84 12.58
CA LEU A 38 15.39 -19.52 12.49
C LEU A 38 13.87 -19.62 12.66
N GLY A 39 13.37 -19.24 13.84
CA GLY A 39 11.95 -19.02 14.05
C GLY A 39 11.53 -17.70 13.41
N LEU A 40 10.79 -17.73 12.29
CA LEU A 40 10.12 -16.54 11.76
C LEU A 40 8.99 -16.13 12.71
N SER A 41 9.38 -15.36 13.72
CA SER A 41 8.52 -14.85 14.78
C SER A 41 7.83 -13.55 14.36
N LEU A 42 6.97 -13.02 15.22
CA LEU A 42 6.24 -11.76 15.04
C LEU A 42 7.15 -10.58 14.66
N TYR A 43 8.37 -10.53 15.17
CA TYR A 43 9.33 -9.46 14.85
C TYR A 43 9.71 -9.42 13.37
N TRP A 44 9.88 -10.59 12.74
CA TRP A 44 10.14 -10.68 11.29
C TRP A 44 8.93 -10.24 10.48
N MET A 45 7.72 -10.52 10.98
CA MET A 45 6.50 -10.03 10.38
C MET A 45 6.40 -8.51 10.45
N LEU A 46 6.66 -7.91 11.61
CA LEU A 46 6.66 -6.46 11.78
C LEU A 46 7.70 -5.80 10.87
N PHE A 47 8.88 -6.40 10.73
CA PHE A 47 9.90 -5.96 9.78
C PHE A 47 9.41 -6.02 8.33
N GLY A 48 8.74 -7.10 7.92
CA GLY A 48 8.13 -7.20 6.59
C GLY A 48 7.02 -6.16 6.37
N VAL A 49 6.20 -5.89 7.39
CA VAL A 49 5.13 -4.87 7.33
C VAL A 49 5.73 -3.48 7.14
N THR A 50 6.75 -3.12 7.92
CA THR A 50 7.40 -1.80 7.80
C THR A 50 8.06 -1.64 6.44
N LEU A 51 8.76 -2.68 5.93
CA LEU A 51 9.32 -2.66 4.58
C LEU A 51 8.25 -2.46 3.51
N SER A 52 7.13 -3.17 3.64
CA SER A 52 6.00 -3.06 2.70
C SER A 52 5.46 -1.64 2.68
N VAL A 53 5.22 -1.04 3.86
CA VAL A 53 4.69 0.31 3.99
C VAL A 53 5.67 1.35 3.43
N LEU A 54 6.96 1.24 3.74
CA LEU A 54 7.99 2.15 3.21
C LEU A 54 8.14 2.02 1.68
N GLY A 55 8.09 0.79 1.16
CA GLY A 55 8.11 0.53 -0.28
C GLY A 55 6.90 1.12 -0.99
N LEU A 56 5.71 0.92 -0.44
CA LEU A 56 4.45 1.48 -0.95
C LEU A 56 4.46 3.01 -0.95
N GLN A 57 4.91 3.63 0.15
CA GLN A 57 4.99 5.09 0.27
C GLN A 57 6.00 5.69 -0.72
N SER A 58 7.17 5.07 -0.86
CA SER A 58 8.19 5.48 -1.84
C SER A 58 7.68 5.35 -3.28
N PHE A 59 6.96 4.27 -3.56
CA PHE A 59 6.33 4.04 -4.87
C PHE A 59 5.30 5.14 -5.20
N TYR A 60 4.42 5.50 -4.26
CA TYR A 60 3.45 6.57 -4.50
C TYR A 60 4.10 7.94 -4.68
N LEU A 61 5.13 8.27 -3.91
CA LEU A 61 5.88 9.51 -4.09
C LEU A 61 6.51 9.57 -5.47
N GLY A 62 7.14 8.48 -5.94
CA GLY A 62 7.68 8.38 -7.29
C GLY A 62 6.60 8.56 -8.37
N CYS A 63 5.42 7.97 -8.17
CA CYS A 63 4.30 8.10 -9.10
C CYS A 63 3.79 9.55 -9.18
N ILE A 64 3.69 10.25 -8.04
CA ILE A 64 3.26 11.66 -7.97
C ILE A 64 4.29 12.59 -8.60
N VAL A 65 5.58 12.38 -8.32
CA VAL A 65 6.66 13.19 -8.92
C VAL A 65 6.64 13.06 -10.45
N GLN A 66 6.44 11.85 -10.97
CA GLN A 66 6.35 11.60 -12.41
C GLN A 66 5.16 12.33 -13.04
N VAL A 67 4.00 12.35 -12.37
CA VAL A 67 2.81 13.07 -12.86
C VAL A 67 3.00 14.59 -12.80
N LEU A 68 3.70 15.11 -11.80
CA LEU A 68 3.96 16.55 -11.66
C LEU A 68 5.05 17.07 -12.61
N HIS A 69 6.08 16.26 -12.89
CA HIS A 69 7.19 16.66 -13.77
C HIS A 69 6.94 16.36 -15.25
N ASP A 70 6.05 15.42 -15.59
CA ASP A 70 5.78 15.09 -16.99
C ASP A 70 4.85 16.12 -17.66
N TYR A 71 5.45 17.18 -18.22
CA TYR A 71 4.78 18.17 -19.06
C TYR A 71 4.22 17.59 -20.38
N THR A 72 4.65 16.38 -20.78
CA THR A 72 4.27 15.74 -22.05
C THR A 72 2.96 14.96 -21.98
N GLY A 73 2.41 14.72 -20.77
CA GLY A 73 1.12 14.04 -20.56
C GLY A 73 1.09 12.54 -20.90
N LYS A 74 2.21 11.94 -21.33
CA LYS A 74 2.27 10.51 -21.71
C LYS A 74 2.32 9.60 -20.48
N ALA A 75 3.11 9.95 -19.46
CA ALA A 75 3.14 9.22 -18.20
C ALA A 75 1.83 9.43 -17.42
N THR A 76 1.30 10.66 -17.39
CA THR A 76 -0.01 10.95 -16.77
C THR A 76 -1.13 10.13 -17.40
N ARG A 77 -1.16 10.01 -18.74
CA ARG A 77 -2.17 9.17 -19.43
C ARG A 77 -1.98 7.68 -19.13
N ARG A 78 -0.75 7.19 -19.03
CA ARG A 78 -0.43 5.79 -18.70
C ARG A 78 -0.79 5.44 -17.25
N TRP A 79 -0.52 6.35 -16.31
CA TRP A 79 -0.90 6.17 -14.91
C TRP A 79 -2.40 6.38 -14.69
N LEU A 80 -3.08 7.24 -15.44
CA LEU A 80 -4.55 7.36 -15.39
C LEU A 80 -5.26 6.10 -15.92
N THR A 81 -4.71 5.42 -16.92
CA THR A 81 -5.26 4.11 -17.36
C THR A 81 -4.90 2.99 -16.39
N ALA A 82 -3.71 2.99 -15.78
CA ALA A 82 -3.34 2.01 -14.77
C ALA A 82 -4.10 2.21 -13.44
N PHE A 83 -4.31 3.47 -13.03
CA PHE A 83 -5.11 3.90 -11.89
C PHE A 83 -6.47 4.41 -12.35
N SER A 84 -7.26 3.59 -13.05
CA SER A 84 -8.63 3.98 -13.36
C SER A 84 -9.41 4.20 -12.05
N TYR A 85 -9.77 5.46 -11.76
CA TYR A 85 -10.38 5.90 -10.50
C TYR A 85 -11.40 4.91 -9.94
N THR A 86 -12.38 4.52 -10.75
CA THR A 86 -13.46 3.64 -10.31
C THR A 86 -12.97 2.25 -9.89
N ARG A 87 -12.03 1.66 -10.64
CA ARG A 87 -11.54 0.30 -10.32
C ARG A 87 -10.59 0.31 -9.12
N THR A 88 -9.72 1.31 -9.02
CA THR A 88 -8.79 1.40 -7.88
C THR A 88 -9.53 1.73 -6.59
N VAL A 89 -10.53 2.60 -6.63
CA VAL A 89 -11.38 2.90 -5.46
C VAL A 89 -12.17 1.67 -5.03
N ILE A 90 -12.79 0.92 -5.95
CA ILE A 90 -13.49 -0.33 -5.63
C ILE A 90 -12.50 -1.37 -5.06
N ALA A 91 -11.33 -1.53 -5.68
CA ALA A 91 -10.31 -2.44 -5.17
C ALA A 91 -9.84 -2.05 -3.75
N CYS A 92 -9.62 -0.76 -3.47
CA CYS A 92 -9.28 -0.28 -2.14
C CYS A 92 -10.40 -0.54 -1.14
N ALA A 93 -11.66 -0.31 -1.52
CA ALA A 93 -12.80 -0.56 -0.65
C ALA A 93 -12.92 -2.04 -0.29
N VAL A 94 -12.77 -2.94 -1.27
CA VAL A 94 -12.76 -4.39 -1.04
C VAL A 94 -11.58 -4.80 -0.15
N LEU A 95 -10.38 -4.32 -0.47
CA LEU A 95 -9.16 -4.67 0.27
C LEU A 95 -9.21 -4.15 1.73
N PHE A 96 -9.82 -2.98 1.95
CA PHE A 96 -10.06 -2.40 3.27
C PHE A 96 -11.06 -3.23 4.08
N LEU A 97 -12.18 -3.63 3.47
CA LEU A 97 -13.18 -4.49 4.12
C LEU A 97 -12.59 -5.86 4.49
N VAL A 98 -11.78 -6.46 3.61
CA VAL A 98 -11.06 -7.71 3.88
C VAL A 98 -10.09 -7.52 5.05
N GLY A 99 -9.32 -6.42 5.06
CA GLY A 99 -8.41 -6.10 6.16
C GLY A 99 -9.12 -5.93 7.50
N ILE A 100 -10.27 -5.25 7.52
CA ILE A 100 -11.12 -5.15 8.72
C ILE A 100 -11.65 -6.51 9.15
N ALA A 101 -12.14 -7.33 8.22
CA ALA A 101 -12.67 -8.66 8.54
C ALA A 101 -11.61 -9.57 9.20
N LEU A 102 -10.37 -9.53 8.69
CA LEU A 102 -9.23 -10.25 9.26
C LEU A 102 -8.88 -9.74 10.68
N GLY A 103 -8.89 -8.43 10.91
CA GLY A 103 -8.67 -7.86 12.24
C GLY A 103 -9.82 -8.10 13.22
N ALA A 104 -11.07 -8.11 12.72
CA ALA A 104 -12.27 -8.32 13.53
C ALA A 104 -12.34 -9.74 14.12
N GLY A 105 -11.76 -10.73 13.44
CA GLY A 105 -11.61 -12.09 13.97
C GLY A 105 -10.88 -12.09 15.32
N LEU A 106 -9.76 -11.37 15.42
CA LEU A 106 -9.00 -11.24 16.68
C LEU A 106 -9.79 -10.47 17.75
N VAL A 107 -10.51 -9.40 17.37
CA VAL A 107 -11.32 -8.63 18.33
C VAL A 107 -12.45 -9.48 18.92
N ASN A 108 -13.09 -10.30 18.09
CA ASN A 108 -14.14 -11.22 18.56
C ASN A 108 -13.57 -12.30 19.49
N GLU A 109 -12.39 -12.83 19.21
CA GLU A 109 -11.69 -13.77 20.09
C GLU A 109 -11.31 -13.09 21.42
N TYR A 110 -10.80 -11.86 21.37
CA TYR A 110 -10.45 -11.06 22.55
C TYR A 110 -11.63 -10.76 23.47
N ILE A 111 -12.81 -10.47 22.90
CA ILE A 111 -14.05 -10.23 23.66
C ILE A 111 -14.56 -11.55 24.28
N ARG A 112 -14.47 -12.66 23.55
CA ARG A 112 -14.93 -13.99 24.01
C ARG A 112 -14.06 -14.56 25.12
N ASP A 113 -12.76 -14.33 25.09
CA ASP A 113 -11.80 -14.78 26.11
C ASP A 113 -11.77 -13.88 27.36
N GLY A 114 -12.70 -12.94 27.50
CA GLY A 114 -12.88 -12.13 28.71
C GLY A 114 -11.79 -11.09 28.93
N LEU A 115 -11.34 -10.41 27.86
CA LEU A 115 -10.23 -9.44 27.83
C LEU A 115 -8.86 -10.04 28.19
N ARG A 116 -8.75 -11.37 28.27
CA ARG A 116 -7.47 -12.06 28.39
C ARG A 116 -7.01 -12.44 26.99
N LEU A 117 -5.86 -11.91 26.59
CA LEU A 117 -5.21 -12.30 25.35
C LEU A 117 -4.67 -13.73 25.57
N SER A 118 -5.46 -14.75 25.25
CA SER A 118 -5.01 -16.13 25.37
C SER A 118 -3.83 -16.33 24.42
N LEU A 119 -2.64 -16.56 24.98
CA LEU A 119 -1.39 -16.77 24.25
C LEU A 119 -1.42 -18.03 23.34
N SER A 120 -2.52 -18.79 23.38
CA SER A 120 -2.78 -19.97 22.53
C SER A 120 -3.20 -19.60 21.10
N GLY A 121 -3.67 -18.37 20.85
CA GLY A 121 -4.13 -17.89 19.55
C GLY A 121 -3.02 -17.27 18.69
N THR A 122 -1.83 -17.88 18.61
CA THR A 122 -0.69 -17.32 17.85
C THR A 122 -1.10 -16.96 16.42
N HIS A 123 -1.89 -17.83 15.77
CA HIS A 123 -2.35 -17.64 14.39
C HIS A 123 -3.27 -16.41 14.20
N GLY A 124 -4.13 -16.10 15.18
CA GLY A 124 -5.01 -14.93 15.13
C GLY A 124 -4.23 -13.61 15.12
N VAL A 125 -3.09 -13.56 15.82
CA VAL A 125 -2.22 -12.38 15.86
C VAL A 125 -1.56 -12.13 14.49
N TYR A 126 -1.05 -13.17 13.82
CA TYR A 126 -0.46 -13.00 12.48
C TYR A 126 -1.51 -12.53 11.46
N LEU A 127 -2.72 -13.10 11.49
CA LEU A 127 -3.82 -12.66 10.61
C LEU A 127 -4.28 -11.22 10.88
N ALA A 128 -4.28 -10.78 12.15
CA ALA A 128 -4.59 -9.41 12.48
C ALA A 128 -3.54 -8.43 11.96
N VAL A 129 -2.25 -8.78 12.04
CA VAL A 129 -1.15 -7.95 11.53
C VAL A 129 -1.19 -7.85 10.00
N THR A 130 -1.51 -8.92 9.28
CA THR A 130 -1.72 -8.83 7.82
C THR A 130 -2.98 -8.05 7.47
N GLY A 131 -4.07 -8.21 8.24
CA GLY A 131 -5.27 -7.39 8.10
C GLY A 131 -4.96 -5.89 8.25
N LEU A 132 -4.13 -5.54 9.22
CA LEU A 132 -3.66 -4.17 9.43
C LEU A 132 -2.82 -3.66 8.24
N LEU A 133 -1.92 -4.48 7.70
CA LEU A 133 -1.16 -4.15 6.49
C LEU A 133 -2.10 -3.88 5.30
N LEU A 134 -3.14 -4.71 5.12
CA LEU A 134 -4.14 -4.51 4.06
C LEU A 134 -4.90 -3.20 4.24
N VAL A 135 -5.31 -2.87 5.46
CA VAL A 135 -5.99 -1.59 5.78
C VAL A 135 -5.07 -0.41 5.47
N MET A 136 -3.82 -0.44 5.93
CA MET A 136 -2.83 0.60 5.65
C MET A 136 -2.60 0.77 4.15
N ALA A 137 -2.39 -0.33 3.42
CA ALA A 137 -2.18 -0.32 1.98
C ALA A 137 -3.39 0.26 1.24
N SER A 138 -4.61 -0.12 1.63
CA SER A 138 -5.85 0.38 1.01
C SER A 138 -5.99 1.89 1.18
N PHE A 139 -5.76 2.40 2.40
CA PHE A 139 -5.88 3.82 2.70
C PHE A 139 -4.81 4.64 1.95
N MET A 140 -3.57 4.16 1.92
CA MET A 140 -2.49 4.82 1.18
C MET A 140 -2.75 4.82 -0.33
N THR A 141 -3.22 3.69 -0.90
CA THR A 141 -3.58 3.58 -2.33
C THR A 141 -4.68 4.57 -2.70
N PHE A 142 -5.71 4.69 -1.84
CA PHE A 142 -6.80 5.62 -2.03
C PHE A 142 -6.31 7.08 -2.02
N GLY A 143 -5.51 7.46 -1.01
CA GLY A 143 -4.94 8.81 -0.91
C GLY A 143 -4.06 9.16 -2.11
N ALA A 144 -3.20 8.23 -2.55
CA ALA A 144 -2.36 8.41 -3.74
C ALA A 144 -3.21 8.55 -5.03
N THR A 145 -4.27 7.77 -5.17
CA THR A 145 -5.20 7.88 -6.31
C THR A 145 -5.84 9.26 -6.39
N LEU A 146 -6.31 9.79 -5.25
CA LEU A 146 -6.87 11.15 -5.17
C LEU A 146 -5.83 12.21 -5.52
N LEU A 147 -4.60 12.08 -4.99
CA LEU A 147 -3.50 13.00 -5.28
C LEU A 147 -3.14 13.02 -6.77
N VAL A 148 -3.05 11.85 -7.41
CA VAL A 148 -2.77 11.74 -8.86
C VAL A 148 -3.87 12.40 -9.68
N HIS A 149 -5.15 12.18 -9.34
CA HIS A 149 -6.27 12.81 -10.03
C HIS A 149 -6.31 14.34 -9.81
N ALA A 150 -6.05 14.80 -8.58
CA ALA A 150 -5.97 16.22 -8.26
C ALA A 150 -4.82 16.92 -8.99
N ALA A 151 -3.66 16.26 -9.10
CA ALA A 151 -2.52 16.74 -9.87
C ALA A 151 -2.84 16.80 -11.38
N ALA A 152 -3.49 15.78 -11.93
CA ALA A 152 -3.91 15.75 -13.33
C ALA A 152 -4.91 16.88 -13.66
N LEU A 153 -5.84 17.19 -12.75
CA LEU A 153 -6.79 18.31 -12.90
C LEU A 153 -6.10 19.69 -12.90
N ARG A 154 -4.94 19.83 -12.26
CA ARG A 154 -4.14 21.07 -12.23
C ARG A 154 -3.18 21.21 -13.42
N GLY A 155 -3.01 20.17 -14.24
CA GLY A 155 -2.18 20.22 -15.45
C GLY A 155 -2.71 21.24 -16.48
N PRO A 156 -1.92 21.61 -17.51
CA PRO A 156 -2.05 22.82 -18.33
C PRO A 156 -3.33 22.98 -19.20
N ALA A 157 -4.34 22.12 -19.01
CA ALA A 157 -5.65 22.26 -19.65
C ALA A 157 -6.43 23.52 -19.20
N SER A 158 -5.99 24.21 -18.15
CA SER A 158 -6.55 25.52 -17.76
C SER A 158 -6.14 26.67 -18.69
N ASN A 159 -5.10 26.51 -19.53
CA ASN A 159 -4.61 27.61 -20.38
C ASN A 159 -5.28 27.68 -21.77
N ARG A 160 -6.29 26.85 -22.06
CA ARG A 160 -7.02 26.86 -23.34
C ARG A 160 -8.40 27.50 -23.31
N ARG A 161 -8.86 28.01 -22.15
CA ARG A 161 -10.18 28.67 -22.02
C ARG A 161 -10.11 30.20 -21.89
N GLY A 162 -8.95 30.81 -22.16
CA GLY A 162 -8.72 32.25 -22.01
C GLY A 162 -8.48 33.02 -23.31
N HIS A 163 -8.60 32.41 -24.49
CA HIS A 163 -8.26 33.08 -25.76
C HIS A 163 -9.42 33.24 -26.77
N ASP A 164 -10.65 32.86 -26.37
CA ASP A 164 -11.85 33.03 -27.19
C ASP A 164 -12.86 33.98 -26.53
N ARG A 165 -12.39 35.13 -26.02
CA ARG A 165 -13.25 36.26 -25.65
C ARG A 165 -12.66 37.56 -26.13
#